data_AF-A0A9W8QFC6-F1
#
_entry.id   AF-A0A9W8QFC6-F1
#
_cell.length_a   1.000
_cell.length_b   1.000
_cell.length_c   1.000
_cell.angle_alpha   90.00
_cell.angle_beta   90.00
_cell.angle_gamma   90.00
#
_symmetry.space_group_name_H-M   'P 1'
#
loop_
_entity.id
_entity.type
_entity.pdbx_description
1 polymer ?
#
loop_
_entity_poly.entity_id
_entity_poly.type
_entity_poly.pdbx_seq_one_letter_code
_entity_poly.pdbx_strand_id
1 'polypeptide(L)'
;MSGFVGSYNLPAPRRITASNLPVPSHLSSDPHAEPGVEVRDERLVVKPLLDSSYRHAVIATSPQVPTKNDSQEVQWTRRYIQKAKVCSGELELDAFPGAGIVLPGGLNTYYLDIAPHTEGVLHRTTSTDYLVVISGKLSLLTPNTDAFHIKDRKATCANNLVTTVALPGDVIYQGGPMHSLSNHTNEWVRVLCLVVGSEINKAPLDNGSGDKELADQWLAQEE
;
A
#
# COMPACT_ATOMS: atom_id res chain seq x y z
N MET A 1 28.30 -1.61 4.77
CA MET A 1 28.26 -1.69 3.29
C MET A 1 28.74 -3.08 2.84
N SER A 2 27.80 -3.98 2.59
CA SER A 2 27.99 -5.26 1.91
C SER A 2 26.63 -5.52 1.24
N GLY A 3 26.48 -5.46 -0.07
CA GLY A 3 27.24 -6.23 -1.03
C GLY A 3 26.36 -7.34 -1.60
N PHE A 4 25.13 -7.02 -2.00
CA PHE A 4 24.30 -7.86 -2.88
C PHE A 4 23.38 -6.95 -3.69
N VAL A 5 23.84 -6.57 -4.89
CA VAL A 5 22.95 -6.02 -5.93
C VAL A 5 22.48 -7.22 -6.74
N GLY A 6 21.58 -8.01 -6.17
CA GLY A 6 20.80 -8.94 -6.99
C GLY A 6 20.04 -8.09 -7.99
N SER A 7 20.38 -8.19 -9.28
CA SER A 7 19.68 -7.43 -10.31
C SER A 7 18.19 -7.74 -10.20
N TYR A 8 17.37 -6.69 -10.11
CA TYR A 8 15.93 -6.83 -10.03
C TYR A 8 15.44 -7.68 -11.21
N ASN A 9 14.79 -8.81 -10.91
CA ASN A 9 14.50 -9.86 -11.89
C ASN A 9 13.02 -10.25 -11.96
N LEU A 10 12.14 -9.60 -11.20
CA LEU A 10 10.71 -9.87 -11.27
C LEU A 10 10.10 -9.22 -12.51
N PRO A 11 9.19 -9.92 -13.23
CA PRO A 11 8.50 -9.33 -14.36
C PRO A 11 7.63 -8.16 -13.91
N ALA A 12 7.51 -7.13 -14.76
CA ALA A 12 6.58 -6.04 -14.52
C ALA A 12 5.15 -6.59 -14.39
N PRO A 13 4.42 -6.26 -13.30
CA PRO A 13 3.07 -6.75 -13.13
C PRO A 13 2.12 -6.12 -14.14
N ARG A 14 1.03 -6.81 -14.42
CA ARG A 14 -0.03 -6.38 -15.33
C ARG A 14 -1.19 -5.82 -14.54
N ARG A 15 -1.81 -4.76 -15.06
CA ARG A 15 -3.08 -4.22 -14.60
C ARG A 15 -4.07 -4.24 -15.76
N ILE A 16 -5.27 -4.74 -15.48
CA ILE A 16 -6.40 -4.65 -16.39
C ILE A 16 -7.42 -3.74 -15.72
N THR A 17 -7.84 -2.68 -16.40
CA THR A 17 -8.92 -1.80 -15.93
C THR A 17 -10.12 -1.91 -16.85
N ALA A 18 -11.31 -1.86 -16.27
CA ALA A 18 -12.57 -1.80 -17.00
C ALA A 18 -13.39 -0.63 -16.46
N SER A 19 -14.03 0.13 -17.35
CA SER A 19 -14.81 1.32 -16.97
C SER A 19 -15.92 1.62 -17.96
N ASN A 20 -16.98 2.26 -17.48
CA ASN A 20 -18.06 2.73 -18.34
C ASN A 20 -17.59 3.89 -19.25
N LEU A 21 -17.96 3.81 -20.52
CA LEU A 21 -17.88 4.91 -21.47
C LEU A 21 -19.07 5.87 -21.27
N PRO A 22 -19.00 7.12 -21.76
CA PRO A 22 -20.15 8.02 -21.72
C PRO A 22 -21.35 7.45 -22.49
N VAL A 23 -22.55 7.53 -21.91
CA VAL A 23 -23.80 7.29 -22.64
C VAL A 23 -23.98 8.40 -23.67
N PRO A 24 -24.24 8.08 -24.96
CA PRO A 24 -24.52 9.09 -25.97
C PRO A 24 -25.69 9.98 -25.56
N SER A 25 -25.56 11.30 -25.73
CA SER A 25 -26.56 12.26 -25.25
C SER A 25 -27.97 12.03 -25.80
N HIS A 26 -28.08 11.54 -27.04
CA HIS A 26 -29.36 11.20 -27.66
C HIS A 26 -30.08 10.00 -27.02
N LEU A 27 -29.39 9.23 -26.16
CA LEU A 27 -29.96 8.12 -25.39
C LEU A 27 -30.17 8.48 -23.90
N SER A 28 -29.89 9.73 -23.49
CA SER A 28 -29.92 10.12 -22.06
C SER A 28 -31.29 10.00 -21.39
N SER A 29 -32.38 10.04 -22.15
CA SER A 29 -33.75 9.88 -21.65
C SER A 29 -34.28 8.44 -21.78
N ASP A 30 -33.52 7.54 -22.41
CA ASP A 30 -33.92 6.14 -22.58
C ASP A 30 -33.54 5.37 -21.29
N PRO A 31 -34.53 4.91 -20.50
CA PRO A 31 -34.26 4.18 -19.26
C PRO A 31 -33.63 2.80 -19.50
N HIS A 32 -33.54 2.33 -20.75
CA HIS A 32 -32.93 1.06 -21.12
C HIS A 32 -31.53 1.22 -21.74
N ALA A 33 -31.05 2.45 -21.91
CA ALA A 33 -29.72 2.70 -22.44
C ALA A 33 -28.65 2.46 -21.37
N GLU A 34 -27.68 1.60 -21.69
CA GLU A 34 -26.51 1.32 -20.87
C GLU A 34 -25.24 1.84 -21.55
N PRO A 35 -24.21 2.25 -20.79
CA PRO A 35 -22.93 2.64 -21.38
C PRO A 35 -22.21 1.42 -21.96
N GLY A 36 -21.46 1.64 -23.04
CA GLY A 36 -20.41 0.69 -23.43
C GLY A 36 -19.27 0.65 -22.41
N VAL A 37 -18.34 -0.28 -22.55
CA VAL A 37 -17.19 -0.46 -21.63
C VAL A 37 -15.87 -0.25 -22.37
N GLU A 38 -14.94 0.48 -21.74
CA GLU A 38 -13.53 0.51 -22.11
C GLU A 38 -12.76 -0.50 -21.27
N VAL A 39 -11.89 -1.29 -21.90
CA VAL A 39 -10.92 -2.17 -21.22
C VAL A 39 -9.52 -1.72 -21.58
N ARG A 40 -8.68 -1.48 -20.57
CA ARG A 40 -7.25 -1.22 -20.76
C ARG A 40 -6.44 -2.32 -20.14
N ASP A 41 -5.40 -2.72 -20.87
CA ASP A 41 -4.46 -3.74 -20.46
C ASP A 41 -3.06 -3.13 -20.51
N GLU A 42 -2.47 -2.97 -19.33
CA GLU A 42 -1.24 -2.22 -19.16
C GLU A 42 -0.23 -3.02 -18.33
N ARG A 43 1.04 -2.97 -18.73
CA ARG A 43 2.14 -3.38 -17.85
C ARG A 43 2.53 -2.18 -17.00
N LEU A 44 2.52 -2.35 -15.69
CA LEU A 44 2.82 -1.28 -14.75
C LEU A 44 4.32 -0.99 -14.74
N VAL A 45 4.65 0.28 -14.52
CA VAL A 45 6.03 0.72 -14.31
C VAL A 45 6.40 0.44 -12.86
N VAL A 46 7.46 -0.34 -12.66
CA VAL A 46 8.02 -0.61 -11.34
C VAL A 46 9.02 0.48 -10.99
N LYS A 47 8.75 1.25 -9.95
CA LYS A 47 9.60 2.34 -9.46
C LYS A 47 10.35 1.92 -8.20
N PRO A 48 11.63 2.28 -8.03
CA PRO A 48 12.34 2.06 -6.78
C PRO A 48 11.78 2.97 -5.67
N LEU A 49 11.84 2.47 -4.44
CA LEU A 49 11.59 3.19 -3.20
C LEU A 49 12.87 3.17 -2.34
N LEU A 50 13.06 4.21 -1.53
CA LEU A 50 14.21 4.35 -0.61
C LEU A 50 15.56 4.16 -1.37
N ASP A 51 16.43 3.29 -0.86
CA ASP A 51 17.73 2.91 -1.44
C ASP A 51 17.62 1.84 -2.54
N SER A 52 16.44 1.64 -3.12
CA SER A 52 16.08 0.59 -4.09
C SER A 52 15.97 -0.84 -3.53
N SER A 53 16.06 -1.02 -2.21
CA SER A 53 15.73 -2.28 -1.53
C SER A 53 14.23 -2.61 -1.63
N TYR A 54 13.40 -1.58 -1.77
CA TYR A 54 11.99 -1.69 -2.07
C TYR A 54 11.70 -1.19 -3.48
N ARG A 55 10.73 -1.79 -4.13
CA ARG A 55 10.17 -1.29 -5.39
C ARG A 55 8.67 -1.41 -5.36
N HIS A 56 7.97 -0.50 -6.01
CA HIS A 56 6.52 -0.57 -6.09
C HIS A 56 5.99 -0.34 -7.50
N ALA A 57 4.79 -0.86 -7.75
CA ALA A 57 4.02 -0.57 -8.95
C ALA A 57 2.58 -0.29 -8.55
N VAL A 58 2.16 0.98 -8.68
CA VAL A 58 0.82 1.43 -8.28
C VAL A 58 -0.23 0.83 -9.21
N ILE A 59 -1.22 0.16 -8.63
CA ILE A 59 -2.35 -0.44 -9.34
C ILE A 59 -3.49 0.57 -9.43
N ALA A 60 -3.90 1.15 -8.31
CA ALA A 60 -4.98 2.12 -8.27
C ALA A 60 -4.92 2.91 -6.97
N THR A 61 -5.41 4.13 -7.02
CA THR A 61 -5.59 5.01 -5.87
C THR A 61 -6.99 5.60 -5.91
N SER A 62 -7.62 5.73 -4.75
CA SER A 62 -8.88 6.46 -4.60
C SER A 62 -8.74 7.43 -3.43
N PRO A 63 -9.16 8.70 -3.54
CA PRO A 63 -9.00 9.67 -2.46
C PRO A 63 -10.00 9.44 -1.32
N GLN A 64 -10.97 8.53 -1.50
CA GLN A 64 -12.01 8.27 -0.52
C GLN A 64 -12.44 6.81 -0.53
N VAL A 65 -12.91 6.35 0.63
CA VAL A 65 -13.66 5.11 0.81
C VAL A 65 -14.97 5.46 1.53
N PRO A 66 -16.16 5.16 0.96
CA PRO A 66 -16.40 4.41 -0.29
C PRO A 66 -15.85 5.09 -1.57
N THR A 67 -15.38 4.27 -2.51
CA THR A 67 -14.80 4.75 -3.78
C THR A 67 -15.88 5.32 -4.72
N LYS A 68 -15.45 6.11 -5.71
CA LYS A 68 -16.30 6.69 -6.75
C LYS A 68 -15.95 6.10 -8.11
N ASN A 69 -16.96 5.60 -8.84
CA ASN A 69 -16.79 4.97 -10.15
C ASN A 69 -17.23 5.86 -11.33
N ASP A 70 -17.67 7.10 -11.07
CA ASP A 70 -18.01 8.04 -12.12
C ASP A 70 -16.73 8.34 -12.93
N SER A 71 -16.81 8.21 -14.25
CA SER A 71 -15.69 8.29 -15.19
C SER A 71 -15.09 9.71 -15.36
N GLN A 72 -15.19 10.58 -14.35
CA GLN A 72 -14.91 12.02 -14.42
C GLN A 72 -13.80 12.54 -13.50
N GLU A 73 -12.78 11.76 -13.14
CA GLU A 73 -11.58 12.37 -12.56
C GLU A 73 -10.66 12.92 -13.65
N VAL A 74 -10.96 14.18 -13.98
CA VAL A 74 -10.24 15.11 -14.85
C VAL A 74 -8.85 15.39 -14.25
N GLN A 75 -7.82 14.66 -14.66
CA GLN A 75 -6.44 15.14 -14.50
C GLN A 75 -6.20 16.30 -15.48
N TRP A 76 -5.99 17.50 -14.96
CA TRP A 76 -5.60 18.69 -15.72
C TRP A 76 -4.15 18.52 -16.21
N THR A 77 -3.94 18.24 -17.49
CA THR A 77 -2.66 18.49 -18.16
C THR A 77 -2.80 19.69 -19.09
N ARG A 78 -1.83 20.60 -19.06
CA ARG A 78 -1.91 21.98 -19.60
C ARG A 78 -2.17 22.12 -21.11
N ARG A 79 -2.32 21.06 -21.90
CA ARG A 79 -2.64 21.14 -23.33
C ARG A 79 -3.34 19.86 -23.79
N TYR A 80 -4.53 20.04 -24.40
CA TYR A 80 -5.34 19.06 -25.14
C TYR A 80 -6.45 18.30 -24.38
N ILE A 81 -7.56 18.18 -25.12
CA ILE A 81 -8.92 17.76 -24.77
C ILE A 81 -8.95 16.35 -24.14
N GLN A 82 -9.67 16.24 -23.01
CA GLN A 82 -9.78 15.05 -22.17
C GLN A 82 -10.72 13.99 -22.76
N LYS A 83 -10.17 12.80 -23.01
CA LYS A 83 -10.91 11.54 -22.85
C LYS A 83 -11.04 11.25 -21.36
N ALA A 84 -12.20 10.79 -20.92
CA ALA A 84 -12.40 10.23 -19.58
C ALA A 84 -11.23 9.30 -19.23
N LYS A 85 -10.31 9.78 -18.39
CA LYS A 85 -9.28 8.95 -17.82
C LYS A 85 -9.97 8.33 -16.63
N VAL A 86 -10.24 7.03 -16.71
CA VAL A 86 -10.51 6.20 -15.54
C VAL A 86 -9.52 6.62 -14.46
N CYS A 87 -9.93 6.62 -13.18
CA CYS A 87 -9.08 6.80 -12.00
C CYS A 87 -8.01 5.69 -11.86
N SER A 88 -7.39 5.30 -12.97
CA SER A 88 -6.25 4.40 -13.12
C SER A 88 -4.94 5.18 -13.28
N GLY A 89 -4.96 6.52 -13.13
CA GLY A 89 -3.74 7.31 -13.00
C GLY A 89 -3.19 7.23 -11.58
N GLU A 90 -1.86 7.28 -11.44
CA GLU A 90 -1.23 7.63 -10.17
C GLU A 90 -1.80 8.99 -9.72
N LEU A 91 -2.58 9.00 -8.64
CA LEU A 91 -2.73 10.22 -7.85
C LEU A 91 -1.37 10.47 -7.17
N GLU A 92 -1.00 11.74 -7.01
CA GLU A 92 0.17 12.06 -6.19
C GLU A 92 -0.12 11.56 -4.77
N LEU A 93 0.73 10.64 -4.28
CA LEU A 93 0.61 10.08 -2.95
C LEU A 93 1.05 11.14 -1.94
N ASP A 94 0.33 11.26 -0.81
CA ASP A 94 0.63 12.26 0.21
C ASP A 94 2.07 12.14 0.71
N ALA A 95 2.78 13.26 0.67
CA ALA A 95 4.09 13.40 1.29
C ALA A 95 3.89 13.67 2.79
N PHE A 96 4.14 12.63 3.59
CA PHE A 96 4.46 12.64 5.02
C PHE A 96 3.33 12.53 6.07
N PRO A 97 3.57 11.81 7.21
CA PRO A 97 4.77 11.03 7.55
C PRO A 97 4.57 9.53 7.27
N GLY A 98 5.18 8.89 6.27
CA GLY A 98 6.44 9.23 5.61
C GLY A 98 6.96 8.09 4.72
N ALA A 99 6.17 7.70 3.71
CA ALA A 99 6.68 6.96 2.54
C ALA A 99 5.77 7.03 1.28
N GLY A 100 4.60 7.69 1.37
CA GLY A 100 3.58 7.64 0.31
C GLY A 100 2.76 6.35 0.32
N ILE A 101 2.53 5.74 1.49
CA ILE A 101 1.83 4.46 1.62
C ILE A 101 0.33 4.64 1.83
N VAL A 102 -0.08 5.54 2.73
CA VAL A 102 -1.49 5.77 3.07
C VAL A 102 -2.04 6.99 2.34
N LEU A 103 -3.24 6.86 1.77
CA LEU A 103 -4.09 7.98 1.38
C LEU A 103 -5.14 8.19 2.49
N PRO A 104 -5.11 9.28 3.27
CA PRO A 104 -6.06 9.52 4.36
C PRO A 104 -7.51 9.43 3.89
N GLY A 105 -8.29 8.55 4.52
CA GLY A 105 -9.68 8.27 4.15
C GLY A 105 -9.88 7.57 2.80
N GLY A 106 -8.79 7.25 2.09
CA GLY A 106 -8.79 6.70 0.73
C GLY A 106 -8.31 5.26 0.64
N LEU A 107 -7.96 4.86 -0.58
CA LEU A 107 -7.41 3.56 -0.94
C LEU A 107 -6.11 3.76 -1.72
N ASN A 108 -5.04 3.08 -1.33
CA ASN A 108 -3.84 2.93 -2.14
C ASN A 108 -3.59 1.44 -2.39
N THR A 109 -3.56 1.03 -3.65
CA THR A 109 -3.31 -0.37 -4.03
C THR A 109 -2.09 -0.44 -4.93
N TYR A 110 -1.11 -1.26 -4.54
CA TYR A 110 0.15 -1.38 -5.27
C TYR A 110 0.78 -2.76 -5.08
N TYR A 111 1.64 -3.16 -6.01
CA TYR A 111 2.59 -4.24 -5.77
C TYR A 111 3.79 -3.68 -5.02
N LEU A 112 4.28 -4.39 -4.01
CA LEU A 112 5.52 -4.13 -3.31
C LEU A 112 6.48 -5.30 -3.55
N ASP A 113 7.66 -4.99 -4.08
CA ASP A 113 8.74 -5.93 -4.24
C ASP A 113 9.85 -5.62 -3.24
N ILE A 114 10.29 -6.63 -2.49
CA ILE A 114 11.28 -6.50 -1.43
C ILE A 114 12.53 -7.30 -1.82
N ALA A 115 13.66 -6.61 -1.91
CA ALA A 115 14.93 -7.22 -2.32
C ALA A 115 15.41 -8.25 -1.29
N PRO A 116 16.22 -9.25 -1.70
CA PRO A 116 16.91 -10.15 -0.78
C PRO A 116 17.62 -9.41 0.36
N HIS A 117 17.58 -9.98 1.56
CA HIS A 117 18.25 -9.46 2.76
C HIS A 117 17.88 -8.02 3.15
N THR A 118 16.66 -7.60 2.83
CA THR A 118 16.16 -6.27 3.21
C THR A 118 15.49 -6.34 4.57
N GLU A 119 15.89 -5.46 5.48
CA GLU A 119 15.18 -5.23 6.74
C GLU A 119 14.20 -4.06 6.60
N GLY A 120 12.95 -4.27 7.01
CA GLY A 120 11.95 -3.22 7.06
C GLY A 120 12.11 -2.30 8.26
N VAL A 121 11.68 -1.05 8.05
CA VAL A 121 11.60 -0.06 9.11
C VAL A 121 10.40 -0.38 10.00
N LEU A 122 10.60 -0.40 11.32
CA LEU A 122 9.51 -0.62 12.26
C LEU A 122 8.60 0.62 12.30
N HIS A 123 7.34 0.46 11.92
CA HIS A 123 6.41 1.58 11.75
C HIS A 123 4.95 1.21 12.03
N ARG A 124 4.11 2.25 12.15
CA ARG A 124 2.64 2.16 12.26
C ARG A 124 2.02 3.21 11.34
N THR A 125 0.94 2.82 10.68
CA THR A 125 0.08 3.66 9.84
C THR A 125 -1.36 3.67 10.34
N THR A 126 -2.08 4.76 10.06
CA THR A 126 -3.53 4.89 10.27
C THR A 126 -4.24 4.30 9.06
N SER A 127 -4.18 2.97 8.96
CA SER A 127 -4.76 2.21 7.88
C SER A 127 -5.17 0.79 8.32
N THR A 128 -6.05 0.20 7.53
CA THR A 128 -6.28 -1.24 7.50
C THR A 128 -5.68 -1.80 6.22
N ASP A 129 -4.70 -2.69 6.37
CA ASP A 129 -3.94 -3.22 5.25
C ASP A 129 -4.24 -4.70 5.02
N TYR A 130 -4.43 -5.06 3.75
CA TYR A 130 -4.43 -6.44 3.29
C TYR A 130 -3.18 -6.66 2.46
N LEU A 131 -2.29 -7.49 2.95
CA LEU A 131 -1.09 -7.90 2.22
C LEU A 131 -1.26 -9.32 1.72
N VAL A 132 -1.22 -9.52 0.42
CA VAL A 132 -1.27 -10.85 -0.19
C VAL A 132 0.10 -11.19 -0.73
N VAL A 133 0.73 -12.24 -0.22
CA VAL A 133 2.03 -12.69 -0.72
C VAL A 133 1.81 -13.39 -2.07
N ILE A 134 2.43 -12.86 -3.12
CA ILE A 134 2.31 -13.41 -4.48
C ILE A 134 3.47 -14.36 -4.77
N SER A 135 4.69 -14.00 -4.36
CA SER A 135 5.88 -14.83 -4.56
C SER A 135 6.95 -14.54 -3.50
N GLY A 136 7.85 -15.51 -3.28
CA GLY A 136 8.89 -15.42 -2.25
C GLY A 136 8.37 -15.76 -0.85
N LYS A 137 9.17 -15.45 0.18
CA LYS A 137 8.82 -15.63 1.60
C LYS A 137 8.95 -14.29 2.32
N LEU A 138 7.81 -13.74 2.75
CA LEU A 138 7.76 -12.47 3.47
C LEU A 138 7.97 -12.70 4.96
N SER A 139 8.86 -11.95 5.60
CA SER A 139 8.99 -11.91 7.05
C SER A 139 8.20 -10.71 7.59
N LEU A 140 7.12 -10.96 8.32
CA LEU A 140 6.41 -9.95 9.12
C LEU A 140 7.02 -9.90 10.52
N LEU A 141 7.66 -8.78 10.86
CA LEU A 141 8.23 -8.55 12.18
C LEU A 141 7.27 -7.68 12.99
N THR A 142 6.94 -8.12 14.21
CA THR A 142 6.04 -7.40 15.12
C THR A 142 6.61 -7.38 16.54
N PRO A 143 6.26 -6.39 17.37
CA PRO A 143 6.53 -6.49 18.81
C PRO A 143 5.91 -7.76 19.39
N ASN A 144 6.49 -8.25 20.49
CA ASN A 144 5.89 -9.33 21.27
C ASN A 144 4.58 -8.87 21.96
N THR A 145 4.00 -9.74 22.78
CA THR A 145 2.73 -9.45 23.47
C THR A 145 2.83 -8.41 24.59
N ASP A 146 4.06 -8.03 25.00
CA ASP A 146 4.26 -7.09 26.09
C ASP A 146 4.15 -5.64 25.61
N ALA A 147 3.64 -4.77 26.48
CA ALA A 147 3.67 -3.34 26.22
C ALA A 147 5.11 -2.82 26.13
N PHE A 148 5.37 -1.94 25.16
CA PHE A 148 6.69 -1.34 24.94
C PHE A 148 6.61 0.17 24.93
N HIS A 149 7.76 0.81 25.09
CA HIS A 149 7.88 2.26 25.04
C HIS A 149 8.52 2.69 23.72
N ILE A 150 8.07 3.83 23.21
CA ILE A 150 8.76 4.57 22.16
C ILE A 150 9.31 5.83 22.80
N LYS A 151 10.64 5.99 22.79
CA LYS A 151 11.33 7.18 23.28
C LYS A 151 12.39 7.57 22.26
N ASP A 152 12.46 8.85 21.93
CA ASP A 152 13.45 9.38 20.97
C ASP A 152 13.47 8.63 19.62
N ARG A 153 12.26 8.28 19.11
CA ARG A 153 12.03 7.49 17.88
C ARG A 153 12.62 6.07 17.90
N LYS A 154 12.93 5.53 19.07
CA LYS A 154 13.36 4.14 19.28
C LYS A 154 12.32 3.39 20.10
N ALA A 155 11.98 2.18 19.67
CA ALA A 155 11.14 1.29 20.46
C ALA A 155 11.99 0.37 21.35
N THR A 156 11.59 0.20 22.60
CA THR A 156 12.26 -0.74 23.52
C THR A 156 12.12 -2.20 23.08
N CYS A 157 11.19 -2.51 22.18
CA CYS A 157 11.01 -3.84 21.60
C CYS A 157 11.87 -4.12 20.36
N ALA A 158 12.66 -3.14 19.88
CA ALA A 158 13.39 -3.26 18.60
C ALA A 158 14.32 -4.49 18.52
N ASN A 159 14.89 -4.91 19.65
CA ASN A 159 15.79 -6.07 19.75
C ASN A 159 15.07 -7.39 20.12
N ASN A 160 13.74 -7.38 20.21
CA ASN A 160 12.94 -8.54 20.60
C ASN A 160 11.64 -8.62 19.79
N LEU A 161 11.77 -8.54 18.47
CA LEU A 161 10.65 -8.68 17.55
C LEU A 161 10.34 -10.16 17.30
N VAL A 162 9.06 -10.46 17.12
CA VAL A 162 8.56 -11.77 16.67
C VAL A 162 8.48 -11.77 15.16
N THR A 163 9.16 -12.73 14.53
CA THR A 163 9.09 -12.96 13.08
C THR A 163 8.04 -14.00 12.76
N THR A 164 7.07 -13.63 11.93
CA THR A 164 6.11 -14.54 11.32
C THR A 164 6.38 -14.61 9.82
N VAL A 165 6.52 -15.80 9.26
CA VAL A 165 6.77 -15.99 7.82
C VAL A 165 5.45 -16.20 7.09
N ALA A 166 5.18 -15.40 6.07
CA ALA A 166 4.07 -15.56 5.14
C ALA A 166 4.55 -16.07 3.78
N LEU A 167 3.85 -17.07 3.25
CA LEU A 167 4.16 -17.79 2.01
C LEU A 167 3.21 -17.38 0.87
N PRO A 168 3.52 -17.71 -0.39
CA PRO A 168 2.64 -17.36 -1.51
C PRO A 168 1.21 -17.88 -1.32
N GLY A 169 0.23 -16.98 -1.45
CA GLY A 169 -1.18 -17.23 -1.19
C GLY A 169 -1.66 -16.83 0.20
N ASP A 170 -0.75 -16.64 1.16
CA ASP A 170 -1.10 -16.15 2.49
C ASP A 170 -1.54 -14.68 2.43
N VAL A 171 -2.49 -14.34 3.30
CA VAL A 171 -3.03 -12.99 3.46
C VAL A 171 -2.74 -12.52 4.88
N ILE A 172 -2.06 -11.39 5.00
CA ILE A 172 -1.85 -10.69 6.27
C ILE A 172 -2.90 -9.58 6.34
N TYR A 173 -3.64 -9.56 7.44
CA TYR A 173 -4.55 -8.47 7.80
C TYR A 173 -3.90 -7.63 8.91
N GLN A 174 -3.72 -6.34 8.67
CA GLN A 174 -3.07 -5.42 9.61
C GLN A 174 -4.00 -4.24 9.94
N GLY A 175 -4.55 -4.23 11.15
CA GLY A 175 -5.33 -3.10 11.68
C GLY A 175 -4.47 -2.14 12.50
N GLY A 176 -3.57 -1.39 11.86
CA GLY A 176 -2.69 -0.43 12.52
C GLY A 176 -1.68 -0.96 13.57
N PRO A 177 -1.14 -2.20 13.50
CA PRO A 177 -0.10 -2.63 14.42
C PRO A 177 1.23 -1.93 14.12
N MET A 178 2.09 -1.82 15.14
CA MET A 178 3.50 -1.56 14.90
C MET A 178 4.11 -2.80 14.22
N HIS A 179 4.76 -2.65 13.08
CA HIS A 179 5.25 -3.77 12.29
C HIS A 179 6.39 -3.38 11.35
N SER A 180 7.03 -4.39 10.77
CA SER A 180 8.03 -4.25 9.71
C SER A 180 7.87 -5.41 8.71
N LEU A 181 8.11 -5.12 7.44
CA LEU A 181 8.12 -6.10 6.35
C LEU A 181 9.56 -6.31 5.90
N SER A 182 10.12 -7.48 6.16
CA SER A 182 11.49 -7.84 5.79
C SER A 182 11.52 -9.00 4.82
N ASN A 183 12.67 -9.17 4.17
CA ASN A 183 12.99 -10.33 3.35
C ASN A 183 14.33 -10.90 3.80
N HIS A 184 14.30 -12.02 4.52
CA HIS A 184 15.50 -12.70 5.03
C HIS A 184 16.06 -13.75 4.07
N THR A 185 15.57 -13.78 2.83
CA THR A 185 15.93 -14.80 1.83
C THR A 185 16.85 -14.24 0.74
N ASN A 186 17.30 -15.14 -0.15
CA ASN A 186 18.10 -14.81 -1.33
C ASN A 186 17.25 -14.45 -2.57
N GLU A 187 15.92 -14.51 -2.47
CA GLU A 187 14.99 -14.31 -3.59
C GLU A 187 14.17 -13.03 -3.36
N TRP A 188 13.73 -12.39 -4.45
CA TRP A 188 12.79 -11.28 -4.34
C TRP A 188 11.43 -11.76 -3.83
N VAL A 189 10.81 -10.96 -2.97
CA VAL A 189 9.43 -11.16 -2.51
C VAL A 189 8.53 -10.18 -3.24
N ARG A 190 7.35 -10.62 -3.70
CA ARG A 190 6.30 -9.76 -4.22
C ARG A 190 5.05 -9.87 -3.37
N VAL A 191 4.51 -8.73 -2.99
CA VAL A 191 3.30 -8.58 -2.18
C VAL A 191 2.32 -7.68 -2.92
N LEU A 192 1.04 -8.01 -2.91
CA LEU A 192 -0.02 -7.06 -3.24
C LEU A 192 -0.47 -6.38 -1.96
N CYS A 193 -0.33 -5.06 -1.91
CA CYS A 193 -0.73 -4.22 -0.79
C CYS A 193 -2.05 -3.52 -1.14
N LEU A 194 -3.09 -3.73 -0.33
CA LEU A 194 -4.29 -2.90 -0.31
C LEU A 194 -4.28 -2.12 1.00
N VAL A 195 -4.00 -0.83 0.92
CA VAL A 195 -3.92 0.07 2.08
C VAL A 195 -5.17 0.93 2.09
N VAL A 196 -6.05 0.68 3.07
CA VAL A 196 -7.31 1.39 3.22
C VAL A 196 -7.15 2.37 4.37
N GLY A 197 -7.34 3.67 4.12
CA GLY A 197 -7.35 4.68 5.18
C GLY A 197 -8.39 4.35 6.24
N SER A 198 -8.00 4.45 7.52
CA SER A 198 -8.88 4.16 8.65
C SER A 198 -9.12 5.39 9.51
N GLU A 199 -10.02 5.26 10.49
CA GLU A 199 -10.01 6.16 11.64
C GLU A 199 -8.71 5.99 12.45
N ILE A 200 -8.43 6.95 13.34
CA ILE A 200 -7.27 6.92 14.23
C ILE A 200 -7.23 5.59 14.99
N ASN A 201 -6.06 4.94 14.97
CA ASN A 201 -5.83 3.70 15.70
C ASN A 201 -6.04 3.90 17.20
N LYS A 202 -6.74 2.97 17.85
CA LYS A 202 -7.00 2.97 19.29
C LYS A 202 -6.70 1.59 19.87
N ALA A 203 -6.14 1.56 21.07
CA ALA A 203 -6.00 0.35 21.85
C ALA A 203 -6.76 0.49 23.18
N PRO A 204 -7.57 -0.51 23.58
CA PRO A 204 -8.26 -0.46 24.85
C PRO A 204 -7.25 -0.49 26.01
N LEU A 205 -7.55 0.26 27.07
CA LEU A 205 -6.82 0.16 28.32
C LEU A 205 -7.23 -1.13 29.05
N ASP A 206 -6.26 -1.78 29.69
CA ASP A 206 -6.45 -3.06 30.41
C ASP A 206 -7.45 -2.96 31.56
N ASN A 207 -7.53 -1.79 32.19
CA ASN A 207 -8.48 -1.46 33.24
C ASN A 207 -9.90 -1.15 32.72
N GLY A 208 -10.12 -1.16 31.40
CA GLY A 208 -11.40 -0.85 30.77
C GLY A 208 -11.84 0.61 30.88
N SER A 209 -10.96 1.53 31.29
CA SER A 209 -11.31 2.95 31.50
C SER A 209 -11.39 3.78 30.23
N GLY A 210 -11.33 3.15 29.06
CA GLY A 210 -11.35 3.79 27.74
C GLY A 210 -10.23 3.29 26.84
N ASP A 211 -9.88 4.11 25.85
CA ASP A 211 -8.90 3.78 24.83
C ASP A 211 -7.72 4.75 24.82
N LYS A 212 -6.56 4.25 24.41
CA LYS A 212 -5.39 5.05 24.06
C LYS A 212 -5.31 5.21 22.55
N GLU A 213 -5.30 6.46 22.09
CA GLU A 213 -4.99 6.77 20.69
C GLU A 213 -3.54 6.45 20.35
N LEU A 214 -3.33 5.87 19.18
CA LEU A 214 -2.05 5.41 18.67
C LEU A 214 -1.74 6.18 17.38
N ALA A 215 -0.91 7.21 17.50
CA ALA A 215 -0.44 7.95 16.34
C ALA A 215 0.44 7.06 15.42
N ASP A 216 0.53 7.49 14.16
CA ASP A 216 1.51 6.99 13.21
C ASP A 216 2.93 7.17 13.74
N GLN A 217 3.80 6.20 13.44
CA GLN A 217 5.16 6.15 13.94
C GLN A 217 6.08 5.56 12.88
N TRP A 218 7.27 6.14 12.74
CA TRP A 218 8.36 5.61 11.93
C TRP A 218 9.62 5.62 12.78
N LEU A 219 10.16 4.44 13.06
CA LEU A 219 11.27 4.28 13.99
C LEU A 219 12.55 4.06 13.19
N ALA A 220 13.58 4.88 13.42
CA ALA A 220 14.83 4.75 12.70
C ALA A 220 15.45 3.36 12.94
N GLN A 221 15.96 2.73 11.88
CA GLN A 221 16.89 1.62 12.06
C GLN A 221 18.19 2.19 12.65
N GLU A 222 18.82 1.48 13.57
CA GLU A 222 20.07 1.96 14.20
C GLU A 222 21.16 2.16 13.12
N GLU A 223 21.90 3.27 13.21
CA GLU A 223 23.14 3.49 12.44
C GLU A 223 24.29 2.61 12.94
#